data_AF-A0A0F9AJN4-F1
#
_entry.id   AF-A0A0F9AJN4-F1
#
_cell.length_a   1.000
_cell.length_b   1.000
_cell.length_c   1.000
_cell.angle_alpha   90.00
_cell.angle_beta   90.00
_cell.angle_gamma   90.00
#
_symmetry.space_group_name_H-M   'P 1'
#
loop_
_entity.id
_entity.type
_entity.pdbx_description
1 polymer ?
#
loop_
_entity_poly.entity_id
_entity_poly.type
_entity_poly.pdbx_seq_one_letter_code
_entity_poly.pdbx_strand_id
1 'polypeptide(L)'
;MAVSLEIIKTGLTELGLGAGDVVLVHSDLRTLDKPRELVKFSNCGADLIIDAFIETVGAEGLVIVPTLSKSLDVGGPEKSGVYDPATSPSR
;
A
#
# COMPACT_ATOMS: atom_id res chain seq x y z
N MET A 1 -17.53 11.27 -3.50
CA MET A 1 -16.79 11.54 -4.75
C MET A 1 -16.08 10.23 -5.03
N ALA A 2 -16.26 9.61 -6.20
CA ALA A 2 -15.64 8.30 -6.44
C ALA A 2 -14.12 8.48 -6.48
N VAL A 3 -13.38 7.72 -5.66
CA VAL A 3 -11.92 7.72 -5.68
C VAL A 3 -11.42 7.29 -7.07
N SER A 4 -10.36 7.93 -7.57
CA SER A 4 -9.73 7.61 -8.85
C SER A 4 -8.22 7.84 -8.77
N LEU A 5 -7.49 7.19 -9.67
CA LEU A 5 -6.03 7.32 -9.80
C LEU A 5 -5.59 8.80 -9.87
N GLU A 6 -6.20 9.58 -10.76
CA GLU A 6 -5.85 10.99 -10.96
C GLU A 6 -6.12 11.87 -9.73
N ILE A 7 -7.19 11.59 -8.98
CA ILE A 7 -7.48 12.31 -7.74
C ILE A 7 -6.39 12.03 -6.71
N ILE A 8 -5.95 10.77 -6.59
CA ILE A 8 -4.90 10.39 -5.64
C ILE A 8 -3.56 11.03 -6.04
N LYS A 9 -3.15 10.92 -7.31
CA LYS A 9 -1.91 11.52 -7.83
C LYS A 9 -1.86 13.03 -7.62
N THR A 10 -2.97 13.71 -7.88
CA THR A 10 -3.11 15.16 -7.62
C THR A 10 -2.88 15.46 -6.15
N GLY A 11 -3.55 14.73 -5.24
CA GLY A 11 -3.37 14.93 -3.80
C GLY A 11 -1.96 14.62 -3.30
N LEU A 12 -1.29 13.59 -3.85
CA LEU A 12 0.11 13.28 -3.53
C LEU A 12 1.05 14.40 -3.99
N THR A 13 0.84 14.92 -5.21
CA THR A 13 1.64 16.02 -5.75
C THR A 13 1.44 17.31 -4.95
N GLU A 14 0.20 17.62 -4.57
CA GLU A 14 -0.13 18.76 -3.71
C GLU A 14 0.46 18.64 -2.30
N LEU A 15 0.56 17.42 -1.77
CA LEU A 15 1.25 17.15 -0.50
C LEU A 15 2.77 17.33 -0.60
N GLY A 16 3.32 17.32 -1.82
CA GLY A 16 4.73 17.56 -2.11
C GLY A 16 5.50 16.31 -2.55
N LEU A 17 4.83 15.18 -2.83
CA LEU A 17 5.48 14.02 -3.43
C LEU A 17 5.71 14.26 -4.92
N GLY A 18 6.91 13.97 -5.41
CA GLY A 18 7.29 14.20 -6.80
C GLY A 18 8.16 13.10 -7.39
N ALA A 19 8.54 13.31 -8.65
CA ALA A 19 9.36 12.38 -9.40
C ALA A 19 10.78 12.25 -8.79
N GLY A 20 11.25 11.00 -8.64
CA GLY A 20 12.54 10.68 -8.04
C GLY A 20 12.53 10.56 -6.51
N ASP A 21 11.40 10.82 -5.85
CA ASP A 21 11.32 10.72 -4.40
C ASP A 21 11.40 9.27 -3.90
N VAL A 22 12.00 9.11 -2.72
CA VAL A 22 11.99 7.87 -1.94
C VAL A 22 10.99 8.04 -0.80
N VAL A 23 9.95 7.22 -0.79
CA VAL A 23 8.84 7.34 0.17
C VAL A 23 8.55 6.01 0.86
N LEU A 24 8.46 6.06 2.20
CA LEU A 24 7.92 4.99 3.03
C LEU A 24 6.46 5.32 3.37
N VAL A 25 5.54 4.41 3.06
CA VAL A 25 4.10 4.67 3.19
C VAL A 25 3.47 3.80 4.27
N HIS A 26 2.70 4.46 5.15
CA HIS A 26 1.70 3.82 6.00
C HIS A 26 0.32 4.35 5.59
N SER A 27 -0.59 3.45 5.21
CA SER A 27 -1.90 3.82 4.65
C SER A 27 -3.05 3.05 5.27
N ASP A 28 -4.23 3.64 5.26
CA ASP A 28 -5.49 3.00 5.65
C ASP A 28 -6.53 3.20 4.53
N LEU A 29 -6.85 2.15 3.78
CA LEU A 29 -7.80 2.21 2.66
C LEU A 29 -9.18 2.73 3.08
N ARG A 30 -9.57 2.55 4.34
CA ARG A 30 -10.89 2.96 4.85
C ARG A 30 -11.07 4.47 4.90
N THR A 31 -10.00 5.25 4.83
CA THR A 31 -10.07 6.72 4.83
C THR A 31 -10.41 7.30 3.45
N LEU A 32 -10.28 6.50 2.39
CA LEU A 32 -10.44 6.96 1.01
C LEU A 32 -11.91 6.97 0.55
N ASP A 33 -12.66 5.91 0.89
CA ASP A 33 -14.11 5.85 0.69
C ASP A 33 -14.73 4.78 1.60
N LYS A 34 -16.05 4.70 1.60
CA LYS A 34 -16.79 3.67 2.33
C LYS A 34 -16.46 2.29 1.76
N PRO A 35 -16.38 1.23 2.60
CA PRO A 35 -16.10 -0.13 2.13
C PRO A 35 -16.99 -0.61 0.98
N ARG A 36 -18.28 -0.26 1.01
CA ARG A 36 -19.27 -0.61 -0.04
C ARG A 36 -18.97 0.01 -1.41
N GLU A 37 -18.19 1.08 -1.46
CA GLU A 37 -17.74 1.70 -2.70
C GLU A 37 -16.41 1.08 -3.13
N LEU A 38 -15.49 0.84 -2.19
CA LEU A 38 -14.18 0.25 -2.44
C LEU A 38 -14.26 -1.17 -3.05
N VAL A 39 -15.23 -1.99 -2.64
CA VAL A 39 -15.45 -3.34 -3.21
C VAL A 39 -15.79 -3.35 -4.70
N LYS A 40 -16.12 -2.18 -5.29
CA LYS A 40 -16.39 -2.07 -6.73
C LYS A 40 -15.11 -2.03 -7.57
N PHE A 41 -13.95 -1.83 -6.94
CA PHE A 41 -12.65 -1.80 -7.59
C PHE A 41 -11.91 -3.14 -7.44
N SER A 42 -10.98 -3.42 -8.36
CA SER A 42 -10.03 -4.53 -8.20
C SER A 42 -9.29 -4.42 -6.87
N ASN A 43 -9.09 -5.56 -6.20
CA ASN A 43 -8.43 -5.64 -4.89
C ASN A 43 -8.93 -4.59 -3.87
N CYS A 44 -10.24 -4.31 -3.91
CA CYS A 44 -10.89 -3.30 -3.06
C CYS A 44 -10.26 -1.90 -3.16
N GLY A 45 -9.69 -1.54 -4.32
CA GLY A 45 -9.07 -0.24 -4.58
C GLY A 45 -7.61 -0.13 -4.16
N ALA A 46 -6.98 -1.19 -3.64
CA ALA A 46 -5.57 -1.18 -3.28
C ALA A 46 -4.66 -0.89 -4.49
N ASP A 47 -4.99 -1.45 -5.65
CA ASP A 47 -4.22 -1.28 -6.90
C ASP A 47 -4.11 0.20 -7.28
N LEU A 48 -5.22 0.96 -7.20
CA LEU A 48 -5.24 2.40 -7.50
C LEU A 48 -4.27 3.20 -6.64
N ILE A 49 -4.05 2.78 -5.39
CA ILE A 49 -3.15 3.47 -4.47
C ILE A 49 -1.70 3.15 -4.80
N ILE A 50 -1.40 1.88 -5.02
CA ILE A 50 -0.06 1.44 -5.39
C ILE A 50 0.34 2.11 -6.72
N ASP A 51 -0.55 2.08 -7.72
CA ASP A 51 -0.33 2.70 -9.02
C ASP A 51 -0.13 4.21 -8.89
N ALA A 52 -0.94 4.90 -8.07
CA ALA A 52 -0.78 6.34 -7.85
C ALA A 52 0.59 6.69 -7.27
N PHE A 53 1.07 5.95 -6.26
CA PHE A 53 2.40 6.18 -5.70
C PHE A 53 3.51 5.91 -6.73
N ILE A 54 3.46 4.77 -7.43
CA ILE A 54 4.45 4.40 -8.45
C ILE A 54 4.51 5.44 -9.57
N GLU A 55 3.35 5.87 -10.09
CA GLU A 55 3.28 6.86 -11.16
C GLU A 55 3.71 8.25 -10.71
N THR A 56 3.50 8.60 -9.44
CA THR A 56 3.87 9.93 -8.91
C THR A 56 5.38 10.04 -8.71
N VAL A 57 6.02 9.00 -8.15
CA VAL A 57 7.48 8.99 -7.95
C VAL A 57 8.25 8.65 -9.22
N GLY A 58 7.60 8.00 -10.19
CA GLY A 58 8.21 7.64 -11.48
C GLY A 58 9.31 6.58 -11.37
N ALA A 59 9.94 6.29 -12.50
CA ALA A 59 10.90 5.18 -12.63
C ALA A 59 12.19 5.35 -11.79
N GLU A 60 12.56 6.59 -11.48
CA GLU A 60 13.75 6.92 -10.67
C GLU A 60 13.44 6.99 -9.17
N GLY A 61 12.16 6.94 -8.79
CA GLY A 61 11.70 6.97 -7.41
C GLY A 61 11.62 5.59 -6.77
N LEU A 62 11.32 5.56 -5.47
CA LEU A 62 11.17 4.31 -4.71
C LEU A 62 10.00 4.40 -3.74
N VAL A 63 9.06 3.45 -3.84
CA VAL A 63 7.95 3.29 -2.91
C VAL A 63 8.23 2.11 -2.00
N ILE A 64 8.15 2.32 -0.69
CA ILE A 64 8.42 1.31 0.33
C ILE A 64 7.16 1.15 1.19
N VAL A 65 6.73 -0.09 1.41
CA VAL A 65 5.63 -0.43 2.31
C VAL A 65 6.08 -1.47 3.34
N PRO A 66 5.74 -1.32 4.62
CA PRO A 66 6.01 -2.37 5.61
C PRO A 66 5.10 -3.58 5.39
N THR A 67 5.69 -4.76 5.19
CA THR A 67 4.98 -6.05 5.07
C THR A 67 5.28 -6.93 6.28
N LEU A 68 5.03 -6.41 7.48
CA LEU A 68 5.32 -7.11 8.74
C LEU A 68 4.43 -8.35 8.90
N SER A 69 5.01 -9.48 9.35
CA SER A 69 4.33 -10.77 9.53
C SER A 69 4.38 -11.22 10.99
N LYS A 70 3.74 -10.46 11.88
CA LYS A 70 3.76 -10.78 13.33
C LYS A 70 3.10 -12.13 13.62
N SER A 71 2.20 -12.57 12.76
CA SER A 71 1.52 -13.87 12.84
C SER A 71 2.44 -15.10 12.80
N LEU A 72 3.70 -14.97 12.38
CA LEU A 72 4.67 -16.05 12.45
C LEU A 72 5.32 -16.20 13.83
N ASP A 73 5.13 -15.22 14.73
CA ASP A 73 5.59 -15.28 16.12
C ASP A 73 4.53 -15.96 17.02
N VAL A 74 4.21 -17.21 16.71
CA VAL A 74 3.22 -18.03 17.44
C VAL A 74 3.87 -18.82 18.58
N GLY A 75 4.40 -18.10 19.58
CA GLY A 75 4.65 -18.68 20.90
C GLY A 75 6.04 -19.27 21.14
N GLY A 76 7.09 -18.62 20.62
CA GLY A 76 8.49 -18.95 20.89
C GLY A 76 9.21 -19.62 19.71
N PRO A 77 10.55 -19.74 19.77
CA PRO A 77 11.39 -20.18 18.65
C PRO A 77 11.08 -21.59 18.11
N GLU A 78 10.35 -22.41 18.86
CA GLU A 78 10.01 -23.79 18.47
C GLU A 78 8.69 -23.90 17.68
N LYS A 79 7.88 -22.85 17.62
CA LYS A 79 6.55 -22.87 16.98
C LYS A 79 6.38 -21.85 15.85
N SER A 80 7.36 -20.99 15.62
CA SER A 80 7.30 -20.03 14.52
C SER A 80 7.29 -20.75 13.17
N GLY A 81 6.30 -20.45 12.32
CA GLY A 81 6.30 -20.90 10.94
C GLY A 81 7.54 -20.39 10.20
N VAL A 82 8.03 -21.14 9.20
CA VAL A 82 9.13 -20.69 8.34
C VAL A 82 8.63 -19.51 7.49
N TYR A 83 9.31 -18.37 7.59
CA TYR A 83 9.02 -17.21 6.75
C TYR A 83 9.43 -17.49 5.29
N ASP A 84 8.54 -17.14 4.38
CA ASP A 84 8.76 -17.12 2.94
C ASP A 84 8.31 -15.74 2.40
N PRO A 85 9.22 -14.91 1.87
CA PRO A 85 8.87 -13.56 1.40
C PRO A 85 7.83 -13.56 0.27
N ALA A 86 7.70 -14.64 -0.51
CA ALA A 86 6.76 -14.70 -1.62
C ALA A 86 5.32 -15.02 -1.16
N THR A 87 5.17 -15.75 -0.05
CA THR A 87 3.88 -16.35 0.33
C THR A 87 3.42 -16.03 1.76
N SER A 88 4.32 -15.58 2.63
CA SER A 88 3.98 -15.24 4.02
C SER A 88 3.15 -13.96 4.04
N PRO A 89 1.93 -14.00 4.60
CA PRO A 89 1.05 -12.84 4.60
C PRO A 89 1.58 -11.76 5.57
N SER A 90 1.37 -10.50 5.20
CA SER A 90 1.50 -9.37 6.12
C SER A 90 0.27 -9.32 7.04
N ARG A 91 0.46 -9.45 8.37
CA ARG A 91 -0.60 -9.42 9.40
C ARG A 91 -0.07 -8.96 10.75
#